data_AF-A0A3D4PAP9-F1
#
_entry.id   AF-A0A3D4PAP9-F1
#
_cell.length_a   1.000
_cell.length_b   1.000
_cell.length_c   1.000
_cell.angle_alpha   90.00
_cell.angle_beta   90.00
_cell.angle_gamma   90.00
#
_symmetry.space_group_name_H-M   'P 1'
#
loop_
_entity.id
_entity.type
_entity.pdbx_description
1 polymer ?
#
loop_
_entity_poly.entity_id
_entity_poly.type
_entity_poly.pdbx_seq_one_letter_code
_entity_poly.pdbx_strand_id
1 'polypeptide(L)'
;MRLPLSWLRKLLERMESRDFQLSGKWFLLSMILGVVVGLVTVVFDHLSLLVETLVLKGIAGFNPGDAHGEYDPFASLLELSRGPEPWILLLVITLGGLLSGYLVQTFAPDAAGSGTGATIHAFHFRQGYLRWQIVWVKILTTSITVGTGGSAGREGPIAQIGATLGAWLGQRLHLTRRDRRILLAAGMGAGVGAIFRAPLAGALFAAEILYREADFEAEVIVPAAMSSIIAYGVYSMFLPQQIRYMPLFGQELRFNFLSPFELIPYTIMAIVIIFAGILFTQFYHGTHKLFEKIKLPFFVRVGIGAFLSGIITLLFYFTFPGQDEVMGIAGRGYGTLQTAL
;
A
#
# COMPACT_ATOMS: atom_id res chain seq x y z
N MET A 1 -25.21 10.45 -8.70
CA MET A 1 -26.12 9.61 -7.86
C MET A 1 -25.81 9.84 -6.38
N ARG A 2 -26.76 10.39 -5.61
CA ARG A 2 -26.66 10.51 -4.14
C ARG A 2 -27.28 9.23 -3.55
N LEU A 3 -26.46 8.33 -3.01
CA LEU A 3 -26.97 7.18 -2.26
C LEU A 3 -27.73 7.66 -1.02
N PRO A 4 -28.89 7.09 -0.67
CA PRO A 4 -29.72 7.56 0.43
C PRO A 4 -29.21 7.02 1.78
N LEU A 5 -28.12 7.61 2.28
CA LEU A 5 -27.55 7.32 3.61
C LEU A 5 -28.32 8.00 4.77
N SER A 6 -29.49 8.58 4.51
CA SER A 6 -30.29 9.33 5.50
C SER A 6 -30.78 8.48 6.67
N TRP A 7 -30.99 7.17 6.46
CA TRP A 7 -31.35 6.25 7.54
C TRP A 7 -30.21 6.05 8.54
N LEU A 8 -28.97 5.94 8.06
CA LEU A 8 -27.79 5.76 8.90
C LEU A 8 -27.55 7.01 9.78
N ARG A 9 -27.81 8.19 9.21
CA ARG A 9 -27.79 9.46 9.97
C ARG A 9 -28.84 9.48 11.06
N LYS A 10 -30.10 9.15 10.74
CA LYS A 10 -31.18 9.07 11.73
C LYS A 10 -30.92 8.02 12.81
N LEU A 11 -30.24 6.93 12.47
CA LEU A 11 -29.82 5.90 13.43
C LEU A 11 -28.76 6.45 14.39
N LEU A 12 -27.73 7.13 13.87
CA LEU A 12 -26.71 7.80 14.69
C LEU A 12 -27.30 8.89 15.59
N GLU A 13 -28.27 9.66 15.09
CA GLU A 13 -28.99 10.68 15.86
C GLU A 13 -29.93 10.07 16.92
N ARG A 14 -30.55 8.90 16.67
CA ARG A 14 -31.45 8.21 17.63
C ARG A 14 -30.73 7.56 18.82
N MET A 15 -29.42 7.35 18.75
CA MET A 15 -28.64 6.68 19.80
C MET A 15 -28.17 7.68 20.89
N GLU A 16 -29.03 8.62 21.25
CA GLU A 16 -28.77 9.82 22.05
C GLU A 16 -28.86 9.58 23.57
N SER A 17 -27.97 8.74 24.13
CA SER A 17 -27.68 8.73 25.57
C SER A 17 -26.16 8.78 25.81
N ARG A 18 -25.74 9.65 26.74
CA ARG A 18 -24.40 10.27 26.82
C ARG A 18 -23.19 9.33 26.87
N ASP A 19 -23.35 8.09 27.35
CA ASP A 19 -22.24 7.12 27.41
C ASP A 19 -22.16 6.20 26.17
N PHE A 20 -23.27 6.04 25.43
CA PHE A 20 -23.31 5.23 24.21
C PHE A 20 -22.77 5.98 22.98
N GLN A 21 -22.69 7.31 23.04
CA GLN A 21 -22.29 8.19 21.93
C GLN A 21 -20.81 8.11 21.55
N LEU A 22 -19.88 7.89 22.50
CA LEU A 22 -18.46 7.80 22.18
C LEU A 22 -18.10 6.43 21.63
N SER A 23 -18.40 5.35 22.36
CA SER A 23 -18.05 4.00 21.90
C SER A 23 -18.94 3.49 20.75
N GLY A 24 -20.25 3.76 20.77
CA GLY A 24 -21.19 3.22 19.77
C GLY A 24 -21.02 3.85 18.38
N LYS A 25 -20.78 5.16 18.32
CA LYS A 25 -20.50 5.87 17.05
C LYS A 25 -19.22 5.33 16.41
N TRP A 26 -18.13 5.27 17.18
CA TRP A 26 -16.86 4.78 16.67
C TRP A 26 -16.92 3.31 16.28
N PHE A 27 -17.71 2.50 17.00
CA PHE A 27 -17.96 1.11 16.61
C PHE A 27 -18.60 1.00 15.23
N LEU A 28 -19.72 1.68 14.99
CA LEU A 28 -20.43 1.63 13.71
C LEU A 28 -19.61 2.21 12.57
N LEU A 29 -18.98 3.37 12.78
CA LEU A 29 -18.17 4.01 11.73
C LEU A 29 -16.94 3.18 11.39
N SER A 30 -16.25 2.62 12.38
CA SER A 30 -15.06 1.79 12.16
C SER A 30 -15.42 0.45 11.50
N MET A 31 -16.59 -0.10 11.81
CA MET A 31 -17.12 -1.29 11.13
C MET A 31 -17.39 -1.03 9.66
N ILE A 32 -18.15 0.02 9.34
CA ILE A 32 -18.43 0.38 7.94
C ILE A 32 -17.12 0.66 7.21
N LEU A 33 -16.24 1.45 7.81
CA LEU A 33 -14.95 1.79 7.22
C LEU A 33 -14.09 0.56 7.00
N GLY A 34 -13.97 -0.32 7.99
CA GLY A 34 -13.19 -1.55 7.91
C GLY A 34 -13.70 -2.49 6.82
N VAL A 35 -15.02 -2.69 6.71
CA VAL A 35 -15.60 -3.52 5.64
C VAL A 35 -15.32 -2.93 4.27
N VAL A 36 -15.55 -1.62 4.09
CA VAL A 36 -15.34 -0.95 2.80
C VAL A 36 -13.86 -0.97 2.41
N VAL A 37 -12.96 -0.65 3.34
CA VAL A 37 -11.51 -0.67 3.10
C VAL A 37 -11.05 -2.09 2.81
N GLY A 38 -11.47 -3.10 3.58
CA GLY A 38 -11.13 -4.51 3.34
C GLY A 38 -11.54 -4.98 1.94
N LEU A 39 -12.78 -4.70 1.50
CA LEU A 39 -13.23 -5.04 0.15
C LEU A 39 -12.42 -4.31 -0.93
N VAL A 40 -12.10 -3.04 -0.72
CA VAL A 40 -11.26 -2.28 -1.67
C VAL A 40 -9.82 -2.80 -1.69
N THR A 41 -9.27 -3.23 -0.55
CA THR A 41 -7.96 -3.88 -0.48
C THR A 41 -7.94 -5.17 -1.29
N VAL A 42 -9.00 -5.98 -1.24
CA VAL A 42 -9.14 -7.20 -2.07
C VAL A 42 -9.09 -6.83 -3.56
N VAL A 43 -9.90 -5.86 -3.99
CA VAL A 43 -9.92 -5.42 -5.39
C VAL A 43 -8.55 -4.88 -5.82
N PHE A 44 -7.91 -4.09 -4.98
CA PHE A 44 -6.59 -3.52 -5.25
C PHE A 44 -5.51 -4.60 -5.38
N ASP A 45 -5.50 -5.56 -4.47
CA ASP A 45 -4.55 -6.68 -4.47
C ASP A 45 -4.76 -7.59 -5.70
N HIS A 46 -6.00 -8.02 -5.95
CA HIS A 46 -6.32 -8.88 -7.10
C HIS A 46 -6.05 -8.18 -8.42
N LEU A 47 -6.34 -6.89 -8.56
CA LEU A 47 -6.03 -6.16 -9.79
C LEU A 47 -4.51 -6.06 -9.99
N SER A 48 -3.75 -5.82 -8.92
CA SER A 48 -2.29 -5.76 -8.99
C SER A 48 -1.70 -7.11 -9.41
N LEU A 49 -2.21 -8.21 -8.83
CA LEU A 49 -1.83 -9.58 -9.19
C LEU A 49 -2.23 -9.89 -10.64
N LEU A 50 -3.45 -9.56 -11.06
CA LEU A 50 -3.90 -9.79 -12.43
C LEU A 50 -2.97 -9.15 -13.47
N VAL A 51 -2.58 -7.89 -13.26
CA VAL A 51 -1.65 -7.20 -14.16
C VAL A 51 -0.26 -7.85 -14.10
N GLU A 52 0.21 -8.23 -12.91
CA GLU A 52 1.48 -8.96 -12.74
C GLU A 52 1.48 -10.28 -13.51
N THR A 53 0.44 -11.09 -13.34
CA THR A 53 0.32 -12.41 -13.99
C THR A 53 0.21 -12.29 -15.50
N LEU A 54 -0.62 -11.37 -16.01
CA LEU A 54 -0.79 -11.20 -17.45
C LEU A 54 0.42 -10.58 -18.13
N VAL A 55 1.01 -9.56 -17.51
CA VAL A 55 2.01 -8.71 -18.19
C VAL A 55 3.44 -9.10 -17.78
N LEU A 56 3.76 -9.10 -16.50
CA LEU A 56 5.11 -9.41 -16.05
C LEU A 56 5.42 -10.92 -16.19
N LYS A 57 4.56 -11.78 -15.65
CA LYS A 57 4.75 -13.23 -15.71
C LYS A 57 4.41 -13.79 -17.10
N GLY A 58 3.32 -13.35 -17.72
CA GLY A 58 2.84 -13.85 -19.02
C GLY A 58 3.57 -13.28 -20.23
N ILE A 59 3.53 -11.96 -20.43
CA ILE A 59 4.12 -11.29 -21.62
C ILE A 59 5.65 -11.20 -21.53
N ALA A 60 6.20 -10.78 -20.39
CA ALA A 60 7.64 -10.61 -20.23
C ALA A 60 8.36 -11.91 -19.80
N GLY A 61 7.63 -12.89 -19.24
CA GLY A 61 8.20 -14.18 -18.84
C GLY A 61 9.01 -14.14 -17.54
N PHE A 62 8.82 -13.11 -16.70
CA PHE A 62 9.57 -12.94 -15.45
C PHE A 62 8.69 -13.16 -14.22
N ASN A 63 9.18 -13.96 -13.27
CA ASN A 63 8.52 -14.17 -11.99
C ASN A 63 9.31 -13.44 -10.88
N PRO A 64 8.76 -12.40 -10.24
CA PRO A 64 9.45 -11.67 -9.17
C PRO A 64 9.50 -12.41 -7.83
N GLY A 65 8.84 -13.57 -7.72
CA GLY A 65 8.76 -14.36 -6.49
C GLY A 65 7.67 -13.85 -5.56
N ASP A 66 6.86 -14.79 -5.05
CA ASP A 66 5.78 -14.51 -4.10
C ASP A 66 6.24 -14.89 -2.68
N ALA A 67 5.87 -14.10 -1.67
CA ALA A 67 6.07 -14.50 -0.28
C ALA A 67 5.12 -15.67 0.09
N HIS A 68 5.46 -16.48 1.09
CA HIS A 68 4.65 -17.65 1.50
C HIS A 68 3.20 -17.27 1.86
N GLY A 69 3.00 -16.09 2.42
CA GLY A 69 1.68 -15.59 2.75
C GLY A 69 0.91 -15.14 1.51
N GLU A 70 1.54 -14.82 0.39
CA GLU A 70 0.88 -14.31 -0.80
C GLU A 70 0.20 -15.42 -1.61
N TYR A 71 -0.80 -15.04 -2.40
CA TYR A 71 -1.54 -15.97 -3.24
C TYR A 71 -1.95 -15.30 -4.53
N ASP A 72 -1.59 -15.92 -5.65
CA ASP A 72 -1.98 -15.51 -6.99
C ASP A 72 -3.18 -16.35 -7.48
N PRO A 73 -4.42 -15.82 -7.44
CA PRO A 73 -5.60 -16.52 -7.93
C PRO A 73 -5.61 -16.68 -9.45
N PHE A 74 -4.75 -15.96 -10.17
CA PHE A 74 -4.65 -15.98 -11.62
C PHE A 74 -3.54 -16.89 -12.13
N ALA A 75 -2.89 -17.64 -11.23
CA ALA A 75 -1.77 -18.51 -11.58
C ALA A 75 -2.08 -19.49 -12.73
N SER A 76 -3.33 -19.92 -12.90
CA SER A 76 -3.74 -20.78 -14.01
C SER A 76 -3.67 -20.13 -15.39
N LEU A 77 -3.66 -18.79 -15.47
CA LEU A 77 -3.52 -18.05 -16.73
C LEU A 77 -2.09 -18.11 -17.30
N LEU A 78 -1.11 -18.57 -16.50
CA LEU A 78 0.30 -18.70 -16.90
C LEU A 78 0.59 -19.86 -17.84
N GLU A 79 -0.37 -20.72 -18.19
CA GLU A 79 -0.18 -21.75 -19.22
C GLU A 79 0.20 -21.14 -20.60
N LEU A 80 0.04 -19.82 -20.75
CA LEU A 80 0.46 -19.01 -21.90
C LEU A 80 1.89 -18.44 -21.79
N SER A 81 2.62 -18.73 -20.71
CA SER A 81 3.91 -18.10 -20.40
C SER A 81 4.98 -18.45 -21.42
N ARG A 82 5.65 -17.41 -21.93
CA ARG A 82 6.83 -17.55 -22.78
C ARG A 82 8.09 -17.59 -21.91
N GLY A 83 9.21 -18.04 -22.49
CA GLY A 83 10.51 -17.89 -21.83
C GLY A 83 10.80 -16.41 -21.49
N PRO A 84 11.74 -16.15 -20.57
CA PRO A 84 12.08 -14.77 -20.19
C PRO A 84 12.58 -13.99 -21.41
N GLU A 85 11.92 -12.86 -21.70
CA GLU A 85 12.23 -11.97 -22.82
C GLU A 85 12.69 -10.61 -22.28
N PRO A 86 13.99 -10.40 -22.03
CA PRO A 86 14.52 -9.23 -21.33
C PRO A 86 14.11 -7.89 -21.98
N TRP A 87 14.10 -7.83 -23.30
CA TRP A 87 13.76 -6.60 -24.02
C TRP A 87 12.27 -6.25 -23.90
N ILE A 88 11.40 -7.27 -23.77
CA ILE A 88 9.96 -7.07 -23.53
C ILE A 88 9.74 -6.52 -22.12
N LEU A 89 10.48 -7.00 -21.13
CA LEU A 89 10.44 -6.46 -19.77
C LEU A 89 10.70 -4.95 -19.74
N LEU A 90 11.75 -4.49 -20.44
CA LEU A 90 12.06 -3.06 -20.52
C LEU A 90 10.91 -2.25 -21.13
N LEU A 91 10.30 -2.76 -22.22
CA LEU A 91 9.17 -2.11 -22.87
C LEU A 91 7.95 -2.05 -21.95
N VAL A 92 7.62 -3.16 -21.31
CA VAL A 92 6.47 -3.29 -20.39
C VAL A 92 6.61 -2.32 -19.21
N ILE A 93 7.76 -2.29 -18.53
CA ILE A 93 8.01 -1.36 -17.42
C ILE A 93 7.85 0.09 -17.90
N THR A 94 8.42 0.42 -19.07
CA THR A 94 8.38 1.79 -19.62
C THR A 94 6.95 2.22 -19.97
N LEU A 95 6.20 1.36 -20.67
CA LEU A 95 4.81 1.63 -21.05
C LEU A 95 3.91 1.69 -19.82
N GLY A 96 4.13 0.82 -18.83
CA GLY A 96 3.46 0.86 -17.53
C GLY A 96 3.68 2.19 -16.82
N GLY A 97 4.92 2.67 -16.77
CA GLY A 97 5.27 3.98 -16.21
C GLY A 97 4.60 5.14 -16.95
N LEU A 98 4.62 5.15 -18.29
CA LEU A 98 3.96 6.17 -19.11
C LEU A 98 2.45 6.20 -18.86
N LEU A 99 1.80 5.04 -18.85
CA LEU A 99 0.36 4.91 -18.64
C LEU A 99 -0.03 5.35 -17.21
N SER A 100 0.68 4.86 -16.19
CA SER A 100 0.46 5.29 -14.80
C SER A 100 0.65 6.80 -14.64
N GLY A 101 1.72 7.35 -15.21
CA GLY A 101 1.97 8.79 -15.19
C GLY A 101 0.86 9.60 -15.87
N TYR A 102 0.34 9.13 -17.00
CA TYR A 102 -0.76 9.76 -17.72
C TYR A 102 -2.07 9.77 -16.92
N LEU A 103 -2.41 8.64 -16.28
CA LEU A 103 -3.60 8.53 -15.44
C LEU A 103 -3.54 9.47 -14.23
N VAL A 104 -2.39 9.53 -13.53
CA VAL A 104 -2.19 10.45 -12.40
C VAL A 104 -2.31 11.90 -12.86
N GLN A 105 -1.61 12.27 -13.94
CA GLN A 105 -1.60 13.64 -14.46
C GLN A 105 -3.00 14.13 -14.86
N THR A 106 -3.81 13.24 -15.44
CA THR A 106 -5.11 13.60 -16.03
C THR A 106 -6.23 13.61 -14.98
N PHE A 107 -6.30 12.60 -14.12
CA PHE A 107 -7.49 12.37 -13.28
C PHE A 107 -7.31 12.81 -11.82
N ALA A 108 -6.14 12.57 -11.22
CA ALA A 108 -5.89 12.90 -9.82
C ALA A 108 -4.40 13.18 -9.55
N PRO A 109 -3.94 14.44 -9.71
CA PRO A 109 -2.56 14.81 -9.40
C PRO A 109 -2.16 14.57 -7.94
N ASP A 110 -3.13 14.67 -7.01
CA ASP A 110 -2.93 14.36 -5.58
C ASP A 110 -2.64 12.85 -5.32
N ALA A 111 -2.80 11.99 -6.33
CA ALA A 111 -2.44 10.57 -6.29
C ALA A 111 -1.00 10.30 -6.77
N ALA A 112 -0.16 11.31 -6.97
CA ALA A 112 1.25 11.11 -7.30
C ALA A 112 2.05 10.50 -6.13
N GLY A 113 3.14 9.79 -6.44
CA GLY A 113 4.06 9.20 -5.46
C GLY A 113 3.42 8.14 -4.57
N SER A 114 3.98 7.94 -3.36
CA SER A 114 3.43 7.01 -2.37
C SER A 114 2.02 7.37 -1.92
N GLY A 115 1.66 8.66 -1.91
CA GLY A 115 0.38 9.16 -1.44
C GLY A 115 0.29 9.46 0.06
N THR A 116 1.30 9.05 0.85
CA THR A 116 1.33 9.30 2.30
C THR A 116 1.48 10.79 2.62
N GLY A 117 2.39 11.48 1.94
CA GLY A 117 2.58 12.93 2.12
C GLY A 117 1.33 13.75 1.79
N ALA A 118 0.62 13.41 0.70
CA ALA A 118 -0.64 14.07 0.34
C ALA A 118 -1.74 13.82 1.38
N THR A 119 -1.75 12.63 1.99
CA THR A 119 -2.66 12.26 3.08
C THR A 119 -2.38 13.07 4.35
N ILE A 120 -1.10 13.15 4.77
CA ILE A 120 -0.66 13.94 5.92
C ILE A 120 -1.00 15.42 5.70
N HIS A 121 -0.72 15.95 4.50
CA HIS A 121 -1.08 17.33 4.14
C HIS A 121 -2.60 17.55 4.19
N ALA A 122 -3.41 16.59 3.73
CA ALA A 122 -4.86 16.69 3.81
C ALA A 122 -5.38 16.67 5.25
N PHE A 123 -4.79 15.84 6.12
CA PHE A 123 -5.09 15.81 7.55
C PHE A 123 -4.86 17.19 8.18
N HIS A 124 -3.65 17.75 8.06
CA HIS A 124 -3.28 19.01 8.70
C HIS A 124 -3.92 20.24 8.06
N PHE A 125 -3.82 20.38 6.73
CA PHE A 125 -4.15 21.65 6.04
C PHE A 125 -5.47 21.65 5.30
N ARG A 126 -6.01 20.47 4.93
CA ARG A 126 -7.31 20.38 4.24
C ARG A 126 -8.42 19.83 5.12
N GLN A 127 -8.28 19.90 6.45
CA GLN A 127 -9.30 19.45 7.41
C GLN A 127 -9.75 17.98 7.20
N GLY A 128 -8.91 17.12 6.62
CA GLY A 128 -9.25 15.75 6.24
C GLY A 128 -10.11 15.61 4.98
N TYR A 129 -10.15 16.62 4.10
CA TYR A 129 -10.76 16.48 2.78
C TYR A 129 -9.80 15.85 1.77
N LEU A 130 -10.22 14.72 1.20
CA LEU A 130 -9.59 14.05 0.07
C LEU A 130 -10.63 13.82 -1.03
N ARG A 131 -10.18 13.92 -2.28
CA ARG A 131 -11.00 13.71 -3.49
C ARG A 131 -11.21 12.22 -3.71
N TRP A 132 -12.45 11.79 -3.90
CA TRP A 132 -12.77 10.37 -4.13
C TRP A 132 -12.03 9.79 -5.35
N GLN A 133 -11.71 10.63 -6.35
CA GLN A 133 -10.87 10.30 -7.52
C GLN A 133 -9.55 9.62 -7.18
N ILE A 134 -8.98 9.92 -6.02
CA ILE A 134 -7.71 9.33 -5.61
C ILE A 134 -7.83 7.80 -5.48
N VAL A 135 -8.98 7.27 -5.08
CA VAL A 135 -9.19 5.83 -4.87
C VAL A 135 -8.92 5.03 -6.15
N TRP A 136 -9.72 5.22 -7.21
CA TRP A 136 -9.53 4.41 -8.41
C TRP A 136 -8.28 4.78 -9.19
N VAL A 137 -7.86 6.05 -9.20
CA VAL A 137 -6.62 6.43 -9.87
C VAL A 137 -5.45 5.71 -9.21
N LYS A 138 -5.37 5.71 -7.87
CA LYS A 138 -4.29 5.04 -7.16
C LYS A 138 -4.31 3.53 -7.37
N ILE A 139 -5.48 2.90 -7.29
CA ILE A 139 -5.66 1.46 -7.57
C ILE A 139 -5.10 1.14 -8.95
N LEU A 140 -5.58 1.81 -10.00
CA LEU A 140 -5.14 1.55 -11.37
C LEU A 140 -3.64 1.80 -11.54
N THR A 141 -3.14 2.94 -11.09
CA THR A 141 -1.75 3.34 -11.34
C THR A 141 -0.77 2.45 -10.59
N THR A 142 -1.08 2.03 -9.36
CA THR A 142 -0.20 1.15 -8.61
C THR A 142 -0.27 -0.28 -9.14
N SER A 143 -1.45 -0.78 -9.51
CA SER A 143 -1.58 -2.10 -10.15
C SER A 143 -0.82 -2.16 -11.47
N ILE A 144 -0.87 -1.10 -12.29
CA ILE A 144 -0.07 -1.00 -13.52
C ILE A 144 1.42 -0.92 -13.19
N THR A 145 1.84 -0.03 -12.29
CA THR A 145 3.27 0.14 -11.98
C THR A 145 3.90 -1.12 -11.41
N VAL A 146 3.29 -1.74 -10.41
CA VAL A 146 3.82 -2.97 -9.78
C VAL A 146 3.68 -4.15 -10.72
N GLY A 147 2.51 -4.32 -11.35
CA GLY A 147 2.22 -5.46 -12.23
C GLY A 147 2.98 -5.44 -13.56
N THR A 148 3.54 -4.30 -13.97
CA THR A 148 4.47 -4.23 -15.12
C THR A 148 5.93 -4.43 -14.74
N GLY A 149 6.23 -4.65 -13.45
CA GLY A 149 7.61 -4.82 -12.96
C GLY A 149 8.29 -3.54 -12.51
N GLY A 150 7.56 -2.43 -12.36
CA GLY A 150 8.08 -1.24 -11.70
C GLY A 150 8.35 -1.50 -10.21
N SER A 151 9.54 -1.14 -9.75
CA SER A 151 9.95 -1.30 -8.34
C SER A 151 9.14 -0.35 -7.45
N ALA A 152 8.09 -0.86 -6.80
CA ALA A 152 7.20 -0.09 -5.97
C ALA A 152 6.45 -0.96 -4.95
N GLY A 153 6.15 -0.36 -3.81
CA GLY A 153 5.38 -0.98 -2.73
C GLY A 153 3.87 -0.73 -2.83
N ARG A 154 3.09 -1.58 -2.16
CA ARG A 154 1.62 -1.48 -2.05
C ARG A 154 1.16 -0.68 -0.83
N GLU A 155 2.08 -0.41 0.09
CA GLU A 155 1.83 0.16 1.42
C GLU A 155 1.31 1.60 1.37
N GLY A 156 2.08 2.48 0.73
CA GLY A 156 1.71 3.88 0.58
C GLY A 156 0.39 4.04 -0.19
N PRO A 157 0.23 3.37 -1.34
CA PRO A 157 -1.01 3.34 -2.10
C PRO A 157 -2.22 2.93 -1.27
N ILE A 158 -2.17 1.80 -0.56
CA ILE A 158 -3.32 1.33 0.23
C ILE A 158 -3.61 2.25 1.42
N ALA A 159 -2.57 2.83 2.02
CA ALA A 159 -2.71 3.85 3.06
C ALA A 159 -3.48 5.08 2.54
N GLN A 160 -3.14 5.60 1.35
CA GLN A 160 -3.85 6.73 0.75
C GLN A 160 -5.27 6.37 0.30
N ILE A 161 -5.48 5.17 -0.23
CA ILE A 161 -6.81 4.67 -0.62
C ILE A 161 -7.71 4.61 0.61
N GLY A 162 -7.26 3.94 1.68
CA GLY A 162 -7.98 3.82 2.94
C GLY A 162 -8.27 5.19 3.57
N ALA A 163 -7.28 6.08 3.58
CA ALA A 163 -7.45 7.45 4.05
C ALA A 163 -8.51 8.23 3.27
N THR A 164 -8.53 8.06 1.94
CA THR A 164 -9.53 8.70 1.08
C THR A 164 -10.93 8.15 1.34
N LEU A 165 -11.08 6.85 1.56
CA LEU A 165 -12.35 6.22 1.91
C LEU A 165 -12.88 6.71 3.27
N GLY A 166 -12.00 6.81 4.27
CA GLY A 166 -12.33 7.39 5.58
C GLY A 166 -12.74 8.86 5.50
N ALA A 167 -11.95 9.66 4.79
CA ALA A 167 -12.28 11.05 4.51
C ALA A 167 -13.63 11.20 3.79
N TRP A 168 -13.88 10.37 2.77
CA TRP A 168 -15.11 10.38 1.99
C TRP A 168 -16.32 9.98 2.82
N LEU A 169 -16.20 8.97 3.68
CA LEU A 169 -17.26 8.56 4.61
C LEU A 169 -17.62 9.72 5.55
N GLY A 170 -16.61 10.37 6.15
CA GLY A 170 -16.81 11.54 6.99
C GLY A 170 -17.46 12.71 6.26
N GLN A 171 -17.11 12.95 4.99
CA GLN A 171 -17.75 13.97 4.15
C GLN A 171 -19.22 13.64 3.85
N ARG A 172 -19.52 12.40 3.48
CA ARG A 172 -20.89 11.96 3.14
C ARG A 172 -21.84 12.04 4.34
N LEU A 173 -21.32 11.74 5.53
CA LEU A 173 -22.06 11.82 6.78
C LEU A 173 -22.05 13.23 7.39
N HIS A 174 -21.40 14.21 6.74
CA HIS A 174 -21.29 15.59 7.21
C HIS A 174 -20.71 15.68 8.64
N LEU A 175 -19.73 14.83 8.95
CA LEU A 175 -19.11 14.80 10.27
C LEU A 175 -18.23 16.04 10.51
N THR A 176 -17.93 16.27 11.79
CA THR A 176 -17.03 17.35 12.20
C THR A 176 -15.64 17.19 11.57
N ARG A 177 -14.88 18.29 11.51
CA ARG A 177 -13.49 18.28 11.01
C ARG A 177 -12.63 17.27 11.76
N ARG A 178 -12.82 17.19 13.08
CA ARG A 178 -12.14 16.25 13.99
C ARG A 178 -12.49 14.80 13.65
N ASP A 179 -13.78 14.48 13.59
CA ASP A 179 -14.21 13.11 13.28
C ASP A 179 -13.74 12.64 11.90
N ARG A 180 -13.79 13.51 10.89
CA ARG A 180 -13.33 13.20 9.54
C ARG A 180 -11.83 12.92 9.51
N ARG A 181 -11.03 13.68 10.27
CA ARG A 181 -9.59 13.45 10.43
C ARG A 181 -9.31 12.09 11.07
N ILE A 182 -10.06 11.74 12.11
CA ILE A 182 -9.96 10.43 12.76
C ILE A 182 -10.31 9.30 11.79
N LEU A 183 -11.40 9.42 11.02
CA LEU A 183 -11.75 8.40 10.01
C LEU A 183 -10.73 8.29 8.89
N LEU A 184 -10.15 9.42 8.45
CA LEU A 184 -9.06 9.43 7.47
C LEU A 184 -7.87 8.62 8.01
N ALA A 185 -7.43 8.90 9.23
CA ALA A 185 -6.31 8.18 9.85
C ALA A 185 -6.65 6.69 10.09
N ALA A 186 -7.84 6.39 10.63
CA ALA A 186 -8.31 5.03 10.83
C ALA A 186 -8.37 4.24 9.52
N GLY A 187 -8.83 4.85 8.43
CA GLY A 187 -8.86 4.24 7.10
C GLY A 187 -7.46 3.94 6.57
N MET A 188 -6.50 4.84 6.83
CA MET A 188 -5.08 4.64 6.50
C MET A 188 -4.54 3.39 7.20
N GLY A 189 -4.77 3.27 8.50
CA GLY A 189 -4.39 2.09 9.28
C GLY A 189 -5.09 0.82 8.85
N ALA A 190 -6.37 0.91 8.49
CA ALA A 190 -7.14 -0.23 8.05
C ALA A 190 -6.63 -0.83 6.73
N GLY A 191 -6.23 0.02 5.78
CA GLY A 191 -5.64 -0.42 4.52
C GLY A 191 -4.31 -1.12 4.72
N VAL A 192 -3.42 -0.50 5.50
CA VAL A 192 -2.09 -1.05 5.82
C VAL A 192 -2.20 -2.35 6.63
N GLY A 193 -3.02 -2.36 7.68
CA GLY A 193 -3.21 -3.53 8.52
C GLY A 193 -3.82 -4.72 7.77
N ALA A 194 -4.72 -4.47 6.83
CA ALA A 194 -5.29 -5.51 5.97
C ALA A 194 -4.24 -6.11 5.03
N ILE A 195 -3.52 -5.28 4.26
CA ILE A 195 -2.59 -5.79 3.24
C ILE A 195 -1.39 -6.52 3.85
N PHE A 196 -0.88 -6.03 4.99
CA PHE A 196 0.23 -6.64 5.71
C PHE A 196 -0.16 -7.79 6.63
N ARG A 197 -1.47 -8.02 6.83
CA ARG A 197 -1.98 -8.99 7.80
C ARG A 197 -1.50 -8.70 9.24
N ALA A 198 -1.34 -7.41 9.53
CA ALA A 198 -0.80 -6.91 10.80
C ALA A 198 -1.72 -5.79 11.34
N PRO A 199 -2.93 -6.12 11.80
CA PRO A 199 -3.95 -5.11 12.10
C PRO A 199 -3.55 -4.15 13.24
N LEU A 200 -2.84 -4.66 14.26
CA LEU A 200 -2.32 -3.84 15.37
C LEU A 200 -1.22 -2.87 14.90
N ALA A 201 -0.32 -3.33 14.03
CA ALA A 201 0.70 -2.48 13.44
C ALA A 201 0.05 -1.38 12.58
N GLY A 202 -0.97 -1.70 11.79
CA GLY A 202 -1.75 -0.72 11.04
C GLY A 202 -2.42 0.33 11.93
N ALA A 203 -2.93 -0.07 13.10
CA ALA A 203 -3.56 0.85 14.05
C ALA A 203 -2.57 1.83 14.70
N LEU A 204 -1.41 1.35 15.13
CA LEU A 204 -0.34 2.20 15.67
C LEU A 204 0.23 3.12 14.59
N PHE A 205 0.49 2.56 13.41
CA PHE A 205 0.94 3.33 12.25
C PHE A 205 0.02 4.52 11.93
N ALA A 206 -1.30 4.31 11.93
CA ALA A 206 -2.27 5.37 11.64
C ALA A 206 -2.18 6.58 12.57
N ALA A 207 -1.76 6.36 13.81
CA ALA A 207 -1.76 7.37 14.84
C ALA A 207 -0.39 8.03 15.07
N GLU A 208 0.70 7.38 14.64
CA GLU A 208 2.07 7.93 14.66
C GLU A 208 2.43 8.69 13.38
N ILE A 209 2.05 8.15 12.21
CA ILE A 209 2.53 8.63 10.90
C ILE A 209 2.19 10.10 10.56
N LEU A 210 1.27 10.70 11.32
CA LEU A 210 0.80 12.07 11.13
C LEU A 210 1.74 13.11 11.75
N TYR A 211 2.64 12.70 12.64
CA TYR A 211 3.53 13.57 13.39
C TYR A 211 4.99 13.19 13.18
N ARG A 212 5.87 14.19 13.30
CA ARG A 212 7.32 14.02 13.22
C ARG A 212 7.94 13.77 14.59
N GLU A 213 7.38 14.38 15.62
CA GLU A 213 7.80 14.24 17.01
C GLU A 213 7.10 13.04 17.64
N ALA A 214 7.45 12.69 18.88
CA ALA A 214 6.85 11.56 19.62
C ALA A 214 5.37 11.78 20.01
N ASP A 215 4.69 12.67 19.30
CA ASP A 215 3.27 12.94 19.43
C ASP A 215 2.45 11.85 18.74
N PHE A 216 1.29 11.58 19.31
CA PHE A 216 0.45 10.48 18.89
C PHE A 216 -1.02 10.90 18.91
N GLU A 217 -1.77 10.59 17.85
CA GLU A 217 -3.23 10.80 17.82
C GLU A 217 -3.96 9.74 18.68
N ALA A 218 -4.04 9.94 19.99
CA ALA A 218 -4.64 8.96 20.91
C ALA A 218 -6.09 8.61 20.55
N GLU A 219 -6.82 9.56 19.96
CA GLU A 219 -8.21 9.38 19.54
C GLU A 219 -8.36 8.48 18.32
N VAL A 220 -7.28 8.25 17.57
CA VAL A 220 -7.25 7.39 16.38
C VAL A 220 -7.07 5.93 16.75
N ILE A 221 -6.47 5.58 17.89
CA ILE A 221 -6.13 4.19 18.24
C ILE A 221 -7.34 3.27 18.13
N VAL A 222 -8.41 3.60 18.86
CA VAL A 222 -9.56 2.71 18.97
C VAL A 222 -10.26 2.58 17.60
N PRO A 223 -10.60 3.68 16.89
CA PRO A 223 -11.17 3.57 15.55
C PRO A 223 -10.26 2.85 14.54
N ALA A 224 -8.96 3.11 14.57
CA ALA A 224 -7.99 2.48 13.67
C ALA A 224 -7.83 0.99 13.98
N ALA A 225 -7.72 0.59 15.24
CA ALA A 225 -7.66 -0.81 15.64
C ALA A 225 -8.90 -1.57 15.19
N MET A 226 -10.09 -1.03 15.44
CA MET A 226 -11.34 -1.68 15.05
C MET A 226 -11.48 -1.79 13.53
N SER A 227 -11.28 -0.70 12.80
CA SER A 227 -11.38 -0.71 11.34
C SER A 227 -10.30 -1.59 10.69
N SER A 228 -9.10 -1.63 11.26
CA SER A 228 -7.99 -2.47 10.80
C SER A 228 -8.22 -3.95 11.03
N ILE A 229 -8.70 -4.35 12.21
CA ILE A 229 -9.07 -5.75 12.50
C ILE A 229 -10.20 -6.20 11.56
N ILE A 230 -11.21 -5.36 11.34
CA ILE A 230 -12.34 -5.68 10.46
C ILE A 230 -11.88 -5.75 8.99
N ALA A 231 -11.06 -4.80 8.53
CA ALA A 231 -10.52 -4.80 7.17
C ALA A 231 -9.63 -6.02 6.91
N TYR A 232 -8.78 -6.38 7.87
CA TYR A 232 -7.99 -7.62 7.83
C TYR A 232 -8.89 -8.86 7.76
N GLY A 233 -9.89 -8.95 8.64
CA GLY A 233 -10.84 -10.06 8.64
C GLY A 233 -11.56 -10.23 7.30
N VAL A 234 -12.03 -9.12 6.71
CA VAL A 234 -12.67 -9.11 5.39
C VAL A 234 -11.69 -9.50 4.29
N TYR A 235 -10.49 -8.91 4.26
CA TYR A 235 -9.45 -9.24 3.27
C TYR A 235 -9.09 -10.74 3.32
N SER A 236 -8.89 -11.27 4.54
CA SER A 236 -8.57 -12.67 4.78
C SER A 236 -9.64 -13.63 4.25
N MET A 237 -10.93 -13.26 4.25
CA MET A 237 -11.99 -14.14 3.72
C MET A 237 -11.82 -14.46 2.23
N PHE A 238 -11.11 -13.65 1.48
CA PHE A 238 -10.82 -13.86 0.05
C PHE A 238 -9.54 -14.67 -0.19
N LEU A 239 -8.85 -15.10 0.87
CA LEU A 239 -7.69 -15.96 0.79
C LEU A 239 -8.05 -17.44 0.97
N PRO A 240 -7.27 -18.36 0.35
CA PRO A 240 -7.38 -19.79 0.61
C PRO A 240 -7.31 -20.13 2.10
N GLN A 241 -8.03 -21.17 2.51
CA GLN A 241 -8.17 -21.55 3.92
C GLN A 241 -6.82 -21.80 4.62
N GLN A 242 -5.83 -22.30 3.89
CA GLN A 242 -4.50 -22.66 4.40
C GLN A 242 -3.68 -21.43 4.83
N ILE A 243 -3.85 -20.30 4.13
CA ILE A 243 -3.06 -19.07 4.35
C ILE A 243 -3.87 -17.92 4.91
N ARG A 244 -5.18 -18.10 5.10
CA ARG A 244 -6.16 -17.08 5.47
C ARG A 244 -5.74 -16.17 6.63
N TYR A 245 -5.18 -16.78 7.68
CA TYR A 245 -4.71 -16.08 8.87
C TYR A 245 -3.21 -16.26 9.09
N MET A 246 -2.48 -16.66 8.04
CA MET A 246 -1.04 -16.78 8.09
C MET A 246 -0.39 -15.40 7.93
N PRO A 247 0.66 -15.07 8.71
CA PRO A 247 1.47 -13.88 8.48
C PRO A 247 2.01 -13.83 7.05
N LEU A 248 2.30 -12.62 6.56
CA LEU A 248 2.78 -12.43 5.19
C LEU A 248 4.05 -13.25 4.87
N PHE A 249 4.98 -13.34 5.83
CA PHE A 249 6.24 -14.07 5.70
C PHE A 249 6.19 -15.52 6.26
N GLY A 250 4.98 -16.08 6.45
CA GLY A 250 4.81 -17.45 6.94
C GLY A 250 4.93 -17.61 8.46
N GLN A 251 4.92 -18.86 8.92
CA GLN A 251 4.99 -19.24 10.34
C GLN A 251 6.36 -19.78 10.77
N GLU A 252 7.30 -19.91 9.84
CA GLU A 252 8.57 -20.61 10.06
C GLU A 252 9.71 -19.73 10.56
N LEU A 253 9.46 -18.43 10.79
CA LEU A 253 10.45 -17.52 11.36
C LEU A 253 10.76 -17.92 12.82
N ARG A 254 11.76 -18.78 12.99
CA ARG A 254 12.22 -19.28 14.29
C ARG A 254 13.32 -18.38 14.85
N PHE A 255 12.91 -17.35 15.58
CA PHE A 255 13.85 -16.55 16.38
C PHE A 255 14.09 -17.23 17.72
N ASN A 256 15.19 -17.96 17.83
CA ASN A 256 15.64 -18.52 19.11
C ASN A 256 16.62 -17.55 19.76
N PHE A 257 16.21 -16.90 20.84
CA PHE A 257 17.09 -16.07 21.66
C PHE A 257 17.74 -16.95 22.72
N LEU A 258 18.98 -17.37 22.48
CA LEU A 258 19.70 -18.30 23.36
C LEU A 258 20.52 -17.57 24.42
N SER A 259 20.95 -16.33 24.14
CA SER A 259 21.76 -15.54 25.07
C SER A 259 21.49 -14.03 24.99
N PRO A 260 21.48 -13.31 26.14
CA PRO A 260 21.43 -11.84 26.17
C PRO A 260 22.52 -11.15 25.33
N PHE A 261 23.65 -11.81 25.10
CA PHE A 261 24.75 -11.25 24.29
C PHE A 261 24.41 -11.12 22.79
N GLU A 262 23.35 -11.79 22.31
CA GLU A 262 22.83 -11.60 20.94
C GLU A 262 22.31 -10.17 20.70
N LEU A 263 22.02 -9.40 21.76
CA LEU A 263 21.66 -7.99 21.63
C LEU A 263 22.80 -7.13 21.05
N ILE A 264 24.06 -7.55 21.20
CA ILE A 264 25.21 -6.82 20.65
C ILE A 264 25.17 -6.82 19.11
N PRO A 265 25.14 -7.98 18.40
CA PRO A 265 25.00 -7.99 16.95
C PRO A 265 23.69 -7.35 16.47
N TYR A 266 22.57 -7.49 17.19
CA TYR A 266 21.34 -6.77 16.84
C TYR A 266 21.49 -5.24 16.94
N THR A 267 22.22 -4.73 17.93
CA THR A 267 22.53 -3.30 18.05
C THR A 267 23.41 -2.82 16.91
N ILE A 268 24.43 -3.60 16.54
CA ILE A 268 25.28 -3.30 15.37
C ILE A 268 24.43 -3.27 14.10
N MET A 269 23.55 -4.24 13.91
CA MET A 269 22.64 -4.29 12.76
C MET A 269 21.69 -3.10 12.75
N ALA A 270 21.14 -2.69 13.90
CA ALA A 270 20.31 -1.49 14.01
C ALA A 270 21.07 -0.23 13.55
N ILE A 271 22.34 -0.08 13.95
CA ILE A 271 23.19 1.03 13.50
C ILE A 271 23.39 1.00 11.98
N VAL A 272 23.67 -0.17 11.40
CA VAL A 272 23.81 -0.34 9.94
C VAL A 272 22.51 0.05 9.22
N ILE A 273 21.36 -0.40 9.72
CA ILE A 273 20.03 -0.09 9.16
C ILE A 273 19.75 1.42 9.22
N ILE A 274 20.15 2.10 10.30
CA ILE A 274 20.02 3.56 10.41
C ILE A 274 20.80 4.26 9.29
N PHE A 275 22.07 3.90 9.08
CA PHE A 275 22.88 4.49 8.01
C PHE A 275 22.32 4.17 6.62
N ALA A 276 21.90 2.92 6.38
CA ALA A 276 21.26 2.51 5.14
C ALA A 276 19.97 3.31 4.87
N GLY A 277 19.15 3.54 5.90
CA GLY A 277 17.94 4.36 5.82
C GLY A 277 18.22 5.84 5.52
N ILE A 278 19.26 6.42 6.14
CA ILE A 278 19.70 7.79 5.83
C ILE A 278 20.14 7.88 4.37
N LEU A 279 20.95 6.95 3.90
CA LEU A 279 21.39 6.91 2.50
C LEU A 279 20.20 6.77 1.55
N PHE A 280 19.31 5.80 1.80
CA PHE A 280 18.11 5.59 0.98
C PHE A 280 17.25 6.85 0.90
N THR A 281 16.97 7.50 2.03
CA THR A 281 16.16 8.73 2.04
C THR A 281 16.83 9.88 1.30
N GLN A 282 18.16 10.03 1.40
CA GLN A 282 18.91 11.02 0.63
C GLN A 282 18.85 10.75 -0.87
N PHE A 283 19.07 9.50 -1.29
CA PHE A 283 18.95 9.10 -2.70
C PHE A 283 17.54 9.31 -3.22
N TYR A 284 16.50 8.89 -2.48
CA TYR A 284 15.11 9.06 -2.86
C TYR A 284 14.72 10.54 -3.07
N HIS A 285 15.07 11.42 -2.12
CA HIS A 285 14.78 12.85 -2.28
C HIS A 285 15.68 13.51 -3.33
N GLY A 286 16.91 13.05 -3.49
CA GLY A 286 17.86 13.53 -4.49
C GLY A 286 17.39 13.23 -5.91
N THR A 287 16.94 11.99 -6.18
CA THR A 287 16.37 11.60 -7.48
C THR A 287 15.08 12.37 -7.75
N HIS A 288 14.20 12.54 -6.76
CA HIS A 288 12.99 13.36 -6.93
C HIS A 288 13.32 14.79 -7.37
N LYS A 289 14.25 15.46 -6.69
CA LYS A 289 14.71 16.82 -7.05
C LYS A 289 15.34 16.89 -8.44
N LEU A 290 16.03 15.84 -8.87
CA LEU A 290 16.61 15.76 -10.22
C LEU A 290 15.51 15.68 -11.29
N PHE A 291 14.52 14.82 -11.09
CA PHE A 291 13.39 14.64 -12.01
C PHE A 291 12.47 15.86 -12.06
N GLU A 292 12.35 16.62 -10.97
CA GLU A 292 11.60 17.89 -10.95
C GLU A 292 12.21 18.96 -11.87
N LYS A 293 13.53 18.93 -12.11
CA LYS A 293 14.21 19.89 -13.01
C LYS A 293 13.93 19.62 -14.49
N ILE A 294 13.45 18.43 -14.84
CA ILE A 294 13.16 18.05 -16.23
C ILE A 294 11.89 18.78 -16.69
N LYS A 295 12.00 19.64 -17.72
CA LYS A 295 10.90 20.43 -18.29
C LYS A 295 10.04 19.61 -19.28
N LEU A 296 9.56 18.44 -18.85
CA LEU A 296 8.69 17.58 -19.64
C LEU A 296 7.36 17.34 -18.90
N PRO A 297 6.29 16.96 -19.61
CA PRO A 297 5.03 16.55 -18.98
C PRO A 297 5.26 15.48 -17.91
N PHE A 298 4.43 15.46 -16.87
CA PHE A 298 4.58 14.52 -15.75
C PHE A 298 4.64 13.06 -16.21
N PHE A 299 3.76 12.64 -17.12
CA PHE A 299 3.76 11.27 -17.62
C PHE A 299 5.07 10.87 -18.32
N VAL A 300 5.69 11.79 -19.08
CA VAL A 300 6.97 11.54 -19.76
C VAL A 300 8.09 11.38 -18.75
N ARG A 301 8.10 12.20 -17.69
CA ARG A 301 9.08 12.08 -16.60
C ARG A 301 8.98 10.73 -15.89
N VAL A 302 7.76 10.25 -15.62
CA VAL A 302 7.54 8.93 -15.05
C VAL A 302 7.99 7.83 -16.01
N GLY A 303 7.71 7.96 -17.31
CA GLY A 303 8.18 7.04 -18.34
C GLY A 303 9.71 6.93 -18.42
N ILE A 304 10.41 8.06 -18.36
CA ILE A 304 11.90 8.08 -18.32
C ILE A 304 12.41 7.37 -17.07
N GLY A 305 11.81 7.63 -15.90
CA GLY A 305 12.18 6.94 -14.65
C GLY A 305 11.95 5.44 -14.72
N ALA A 306 10.82 5.02 -15.30
CA ALA A 306 10.50 3.61 -15.50
C ALA A 306 11.47 2.94 -16.49
N PHE A 307 11.83 3.61 -17.58
CA PHE A 307 12.84 3.12 -18.53
C PHE A 307 14.20 2.91 -17.88
N LEU A 308 14.67 3.89 -17.09
CA LEU A 308 15.93 3.76 -16.34
C LEU A 308 15.87 2.64 -15.29
N SER A 309 14.75 2.49 -14.60
CA SER A 309 14.53 1.37 -13.67
C SER A 309 14.58 0.03 -14.41
N GLY A 310 13.96 -0.07 -15.59
CA GLY A 310 14.01 -1.28 -16.41
C GLY A 310 15.43 -1.63 -16.87
N ILE A 311 16.25 -0.64 -17.24
CA ILE A 311 17.67 -0.87 -17.55
C ILE A 311 18.41 -1.45 -16.33
N ILE A 312 18.16 -0.92 -15.13
CA ILE A 312 18.79 -1.44 -13.91
C ILE A 312 18.35 -2.89 -13.67
N THR A 313 17.06 -3.20 -13.79
CA THR A 313 16.56 -4.58 -13.69
C THR A 313 17.25 -5.51 -14.69
N LEU A 314 17.41 -5.08 -15.94
CA LEU A 314 18.13 -5.87 -16.96
C LEU A 314 19.60 -6.05 -16.66
N LEU A 315 20.27 -5.01 -16.18
CA LEU A 315 21.66 -5.09 -15.77
C LEU A 315 21.84 -6.16 -14.68
N PHE A 316 20.97 -6.17 -13.69
CA PHE A 316 20.97 -7.17 -12.63
C PHE A 316 20.71 -8.58 -13.16
N TYR A 317 19.71 -8.74 -14.02
CA TYR A 317 19.40 -10.03 -14.66
C TYR A 317 20.59 -10.61 -15.43
N PHE A 318 21.29 -9.80 -16.23
CA PHE A 318 22.45 -10.28 -16.99
C PHE A 318 23.71 -10.46 -16.15
N THR A 319 23.84 -9.73 -15.03
CA THR A 319 25.02 -9.83 -14.14
C THR A 319 24.96 -11.09 -13.27
N PHE A 320 23.77 -11.53 -12.87
CA PHE A 320 23.54 -12.68 -11.99
C PHE A 320 22.70 -13.76 -12.68
N PRO A 321 23.23 -14.43 -13.72
CA PRO A 321 22.47 -15.41 -14.49
C PRO A 321 22.05 -16.60 -13.63
N GLY A 322 20.78 -17.01 -13.74
CA GLY A 322 20.22 -18.16 -13.03
C GLY A 322 19.78 -17.90 -11.58
N GLN A 323 19.87 -16.65 -11.10
CA GLN A 323 19.34 -16.26 -9.79
C GLN A 323 18.00 -15.53 -9.95
N ASP A 324 16.91 -16.29 -9.99
CA ASP A 324 15.56 -15.73 -10.17
C ASP A 324 15.16 -14.77 -9.04
N GLU A 325 15.75 -14.92 -7.84
CA GLU A 325 15.54 -14.02 -6.69
C GLU A 325 15.89 -12.55 -6.98
N VAL A 326 16.81 -12.31 -7.92
CA VAL A 326 17.22 -10.96 -8.36
C VAL A 326 16.06 -10.22 -9.03
N MET A 327 15.11 -10.95 -9.59
CA MET A 327 13.91 -10.37 -10.22
C MET A 327 12.95 -9.75 -9.21
N GLY A 328 13.13 -9.97 -7.90
CA GLY A 328 12.38 -9.25 -6.87
C GLY A 328 12.59 -7.73 -6.87
N ILE A 329 13.64 -7.24 -7.55
CA ILE A 329 13.84 -5.79 -7.81
C ILE A 329 12.71 -5.25 -8.70
N ALA A 330 12.14 -6.09 -9.57
CA ALA A 330 10.98 -5.76 -10.39
C ALA A 330 9.69 -6.17 -9.65
N GLY A 331 8.80 -5.20 -9.40
CA GLY A 331 7.57 -5.46 -8.65
C GLY A 331 7.73 -5.25 -7.15
N ARG A 332 7.34 -6.26 -6.35
CA ARG A 332 7.14 -6.13 -4.88
C ARG A 332 8.37 -6.45 -4.04
N GLY A 333 9.11 -7.50 -4.39
CA GLY A 333 10.29 -7.96 -3.66
C GLY A 333 10.04 -8.70 -2.35
N TYR A 334 8.80 -9.00 -1.95
CA TYR A 334 8.55 -9.71 -0.69
C TYR A 334 9.08 -11.15 -0.67
N GLY A 335 9.06 -11.87 -1.81
CA GLY A 335 9.66 -13.19 -1.91
C GLY A 335 11.17 -13.15 -1.64
N THR A 336 11.89 -12.22 -2.26
CA THR A 336 13.33 -12.02 -2.02
C THR A 336 13.64 -11.54 -0.61
N LEU A 337 12.78 -10.72 -0.01
CA LEU A 337 12.92 -10.36 1.40
C LEU A 337 12.76 -11.58 2.30
N GLN A 338 11.86 -12.49 1.95
CA GLN A 338 11.62 -13.69 2.73
C GLN A 338 12.79 -14.68 2.65
N THR A 339 13.48 -14.81 1.51
CA THR A 339 14.66 -15.68 1.41
C THR A 339 15.83 -15.20 2.29
N ALA A 340 15.85 -13.91 2.65
CA ALA A 340 16.86 -13.32 3.51
C ALA A 340 16.55 -13.40 5.02
N LEU A 341 15.32 -13.77 5.41
CA LEU A 341 14.86 -13.83 6.82
C LEU A 341 15.06 -15.22 7.44
#